data_AF-A0A382FAW7-F1
#
_entry.id   AF-A0A382FAW7-F1
#
_cell.length_a   1.000
_cell.length_b   1.000
_cell.length_c   1.000
_cell.angle_alpha   90.00
_cell.angle_beta   90.00
_cell.angle_gamma   90.00
#
_symmetry.space_group_name_H-M   'P 1'
#
loop_
_entity.id
_entity.type
_entity.pdbx_description
1 polymer ?
#
loop_
_entity_poly.entity_id
_entity_poly.type
_entity_poly.pdbx_seq_one_letter_code
_entity_poly.pdbx_strand_id
1 'polypeptide(L)'
;MEVFQHKGICIKEDKRTVYLDPSSGRPDGAVTHAHSDHLRPRTHMTKPTADVMKVRTGSKKATVHDYQEKFRINDFELEFISAGHVLGSAMIECSGILYTGDYNPYGTVT
;
A
#
# COMPACT_ATOMS: atom_id res chain seq x y z
N MET A 1 17.62 4.20 -9.09
CA MET A 1 16.61 3.89 -8.07
C MET A 1 17.24 3.92 -6.69
N GLU A 2 16.64 4.63 -5.76
CA GLU A 2 17.04 4.70 -4.33
C GLU A 2 15.88 4.17 -3.47
N VAL A 3 16.19 3.34 -2.47
CA VAL A 3 15.22 2.85 -1.48
C VAL A 3 15.69 3.29 -0.10
N PHE A 4 14.85 4.00 0.64
CA PHE A 4 15.21 4.51 1.96
C PHE A 4 13.99 4.66 2.87
N GLN A 5 14.25 4.67 4.17
CA GLN A 5 13.23 4.89 5.18
C GLN A 5 12.99 6.39 5.37
N HIS A 6 11.72 6.81 5.30
CA HIS A 6 11.28 8.17 5.63
C HIS A 6 9.85 8.11 6.16
N LYS A 7 9.71 7.70 7.43
CA LYS A 7 8.40 7.47 8.08
C LYS A 7 7.49 6.56 7.24
N GLY A 8 8.03 5.41 6.84
CA GLY A 8 7.56 4.55 5.77
C GLY A 8 8.73 4.18 4.86
N ILE A 9 8.51 3.37 3.84
CA ILE A 9 9.52 3.06 2.82
C ILE A 9 9.29 3.96 1.61
N CYS A 10 10.35 4.56 1.10
CA CYS A 10 10.31 5.40 -0.10
C CYS A 10 11.10 4.74 -1.22
N ILE A 11 10.50 4.70 -2.41
CA ILE A 11 11.18 4.36 -3.64
C ILE A 11 11.30 5.64 -4.46
N LYS A 12 12.51 6.01 -4.82
CA LYS A 12 12.82 7.25 -5.56
C LYS A 12 13.58 6.95 -6.84
N GLU A 13 13.16 7.61 -7.91
CA GLU A 13 13.85 7.63 -9.20
C GLU A 13 13.86 9.07 -9.71
N ASP A 14 15.07 9.63 -9.85
CA ASP A 14 15.28 11.03 -10.22
C ASP A 14 14.50 12.01 -9.32
N LYS A 15 13.46 12.64 -9.87
CA LYS A 15 12.57 13.59 -9.17
C LYS A 15 11.24 12.95 -8.73
N ARG A 16 11.00 11.68 -9.06
CA ARG A 16 9.76 10.95 -8.74
C ARG A 16 9.94 10.18 -7.45
N THR A 17 8.90 10.10 -6.62
CA THR A 17 8.92 9.28 -5.40
C THR A 17 7.55 8.67 -5.15
N VAL A 18 7.53 7.43 -4.67
CA VAL A 18 6.34 6.76 -4.13
C VAL A 18 6.62 6.31 -2.70
N TYR A 19 5.60 6.35 -1.85
CA TYR A 19 5.69 6.05 -0.43
C TYR A 19 4.87 4.81 -0.09
N LEU A 20 5.51 3.80 0.48
CA LEU A 20 4.88 2.57 0.92
C LEU A 20 4.72 2.61 2.45
N ASP A 21 3.50 2.39 2.92
CA ASP A 21 3.09 2.56 4.31
C ASP A 21 3.57 3.88 4.95
N PRO A 22 3.20 5.04 4.37
CA PRO A 22 3.60 6.33 4.91
C PRO A 22 2.96 6.57 6.28
N SER A 23 3.63 7.33 7.14
CA SER A 23 3.09 7.68 8.46
C SER A 23 1.97 8.72 8.42
N SER A 24 1.68 9.32 7.27
CA SER A 24 0.64 10.34 7.10
C SER A 24 -0.10 10.17 5.78
N GLY A 25 -1.36 10.63 5.74
CA GLY A 25 -2.22 10.46 4.57
C GLY A 25 -1.83 11.36 3.39
N ARG A 26 -1.56 10.73 2.23
CA ARG A 26 -0.96 11.39 1.06
C ARG A 26 -1.32 10.69 -0.27
N PRO A 27 -1.58 11.44 -1.36
CA PRO A 27 -2.01 10.88 -2.64
C PRO A 27 -0.92 10.10 -3.36
N ASP A 28 0.34 10.33 -3.04
CA ASP A 28 1.52 9.66 -3.58
C ASP A 28 1.98 8.47 -2.73
N GLY A 29 1.09 7.92 -1.90
CA GLY A 29 1.39 6.79 -1.03
C GLY A 29 0.45 5.61 -1.25
N ALA A 30 0.96 4.41 -1.04
CA ALA A 30 0.20 3.16 -1.01
C ALA A 30 0.34 2.50 0.36
N VAL A 31 -0.74 1.94 0.88
CA VAL A 31 -0.74 1.19 2.15
C VAL A 31 -0.97 -0.30 1.91
N THR A 32 -0.27 -1.13 2.66
CA THR A 32 -0.30 -2.59 2.52
C THR A 32 -1.56 -3.19 3.12
N HIS A 33 -2.03 -2.67 4.26
CA HIS A 33 -3.19 -3.22 4.95
C HIS A 33 -3.80 -2.27 6.00
N ALA A 34 -4.84 -2.74 6.69
CA ALA A 34 -5.69 -1.92 7.54
C ALA A 34 -5.29 -1.86 9.04
N HIS A 35 -4.09 -2.28 9.44
CA HIS A 35 -3.61 -2.05 10.81
C HIS A 35 -3.29 -0.57 11.07
N SER A 36 -3.43 -0.12 12.32
CA SER A 36 -3.41 1.30 12.67
C SER A 36 -2.06 1.99 12.46
N ASP A 37 -0.98 1.24 12.57
CA ASP A 37 0.39 1.67 12.32
C ASP A 37 0.65 1.92 10.82
N HIS A 38 0.01 1.16 9.92
CA HIS A 38 0.15 1.31 8.46
C HIS A 38 -0.94 2.20 7.82
N LEU A 39 -2.20 2.00 8.20
CA LEU A 39 -3.37 2.56 7.51
C LEU A 39 -3.43 4.09 7.57
N ARG A 40 -3.40 4.75 6.41
CA ARG A 40 -3.59 6.21 6.30
C ARG A 40 -4.61 6.57 5.21
N PRO A 41 -5.50 7.55 5.45
CA PRO A 41 -6.42 8.03 4.43
C PRO A 41 -5.70 8.78 3.31
N ARG A 42 -6.38 9.01 2.20
CA ARG A 42 -5.88 9.67 0.97
C ARG A 42 -4.75 8.90 0.29
N THR A 43 -4.55 7.63 0.61
CA THR A 43 -3.56 6.74 -0.02
C THR A 43 -4.25 5.75 -0.96
N HIS A 44 -3.43 5.03 -1.73
CA HIS A 44 -3.83 3.90 -2.54
C HIS A 44 -3.89 2.62 -1.70
N MET A 45 -4.94 1.82 -1.86
CA MET A 45 -5.15 0.59 -1.09
C MET A 45 -6.08 -0.38 -1.81
N THR A 46 -6.16 -1.61 -1.32
CA THR A 46 -7.15 -2.58 -1.80
C THR A 46 -8.56 -2.22 -1.35
N LYS A 47 -9.57 -2.70 -2.07
CA LYS A 47 -10.98 -2.46 -1.72
C LYS A 47 -11.35 -2.91 -0.30
N PRO A 48 -10.96 -4.12 0.17
CA PRO A 48 -11.28 -4.51 1.54
C PRO A 48 -10.57 -3.65 2.59
N THR A 49 -9.33 -3.20 2.32
CA THR A 49 -8.62 -2.26 3.22
C THR A 49 -9.38 -0.93 3.34
N ALA A 50 -9.93 -0.40 2.24
CA ALA A 50 -10.75 0.80 2.27
C ALA A 50 -12.06 0.60 3.05
N ASP A 51 -12.71 -0.56 2.93
CA ASP A 51 -13.92 -0.89 3.68
C ASP A 51 -13.64 -0.97 5.19
N VAL A 52 -12.53 -1.62 5.58
CA VAL A 52 -12.09 -1.64 6.99
C VAL A 52 -11.78 -0.23 7.48
N MET A 53 -11.09 0.60 6.69
CA MET A 53 -10.82 2.00 7.05
C MET A 53 -12.09 2.78 7.31
N LYS A 54 -13.10 2.63 6.44
CA LYS A 54 -14.39 3.31 6.56
C LYS A 54 -15.09 2.94 7.86
N VAL A 55 -15.10 1.67 8.24
CA VAL A 55 -15.72 1.21 9.50
C VAL A 55 -14.91 1.65 10.73
N ARG A 56 -13.58 1.53 10.70
CA ARG A 56 -12.72 1.83 11.85
C ARG A 56 -12.55 3.32 12.14
N THR A 57 -12.52 4.14 11.10
CA THR A 57 -12.10 5.56 11.19
C THR A 57 -13.16 6.56 10.71
N GLY A 58 -14.21 6.10 10.03
CA GLY A 58 -15.19 6.95 9.35
C GLY A 58 -14.67 7.60 8.06
N SER A 59 -13.37 7.52 7.76
CA SER A 59 -12.80 8.07 6.54
C SER A 59 -13.22 7.27 5.31
N LYS A 60 -13.63 7.96 4.25
CA LYS A 60 -13.89 7.40 2.91
C LYS A 60 -12.85 7.81 1.88
N LYS A 61 -11.77 8.48 2.32
CA LYS A 61 -10.73 9.01 1.44
C LYS A 61 -9.72 7.90 1.12
N ALA A 62 -9.95 7.17 0.05
CA ALA A 62 -9.04 6.14 -0.48
C ALA A 62 -9.06 6.17 -2.00
N THR A 63 -7.94 5.86 -2.63
CA THR A 63 -7.90 5.43 -4.02
C THR A 63 -7.83 3.91 -4.01
N VAL A 64 -8.79 3.25 -4.63
CA VAL A 64 -8.94 1.79 -4.53
C VAL A 64 -8.45 1.13 -5.82
N HIS A 65 -7.72 0.04 -5.66
CA HIS A 65 -7.28 -0.82 -6.76
C HIS A 65 -7.58 -2.28 -6.46
N ASP A 66 -7.82 -3.06 -7.50
CA ASP A 66 -7.97 -4.51 -7.39
C ASP A 66 -6.59 -5.19 -7.37
N TYR A 67 -6.57 -6.43 -6.87
CA TYR A 67 -5.37 -7.25 -6.94
C TYR A 67 -5.03 -7.58 -8.40
N GLN A 68 -3.74 -7.72 -8.70
CA GLN A 68 -3.24 -8.08 -10.03
C GLN A 68 -3.61 -7.08 -11.14
N GLU A 69 -4.10 -5.89 -10.77
CA GLU A 69 -4.32 -4.78 -11.68
C GLU A 69 -3.23 -3.72 -11.48
N LYS A 70 -2.58 -3.36 -12.58
CA LYS A 70 -1.52 -2.36 -12.57
C LYS A 70 -2.10 -0.96 -12.50
N PHE A 71 -1.52 -0.13 -11.64
CA PHE A 71 -1.89 1.27 -11.50
C PHE A 71 -0.64 2.15 -11.42
N ARG A 72 -0.83 3.48 -11.43
CA ARG A 72 0.27 4.44 -11.38
C ARG A 72 0.19 5.41 -10.23
N ILE A 73 1.35 5.69 -9.63
CA ILE A 73 1.58 6.80 -8.69
C ILE A 73 2.85 7.51 -9.14
N ASN A 74 2.80 8.81 -9.45
CA ASN A 74 3.98 9.59 -9.87
C ASN A 74 4.82 8.89 -10.97
N ASP A 75 4.15 8.29 -11.96
CA ASP A 75 4.74 7.51 -13.06
C ASP A 75 5.50 6.23 -12.64
N PHE A 76 5.40 5.80 -11.38
CA PHE A 76 5.71 4.43 -10.99
C PHE A 76 4.53 3.54 -11.36
N GLU A 77 4.80 2.39 -11.98
CA GLU A 77 3.83 1.31 -12.13
C GLU A 77 3.87 0.46 -10.86
N LEU A 78 2.70 0.24 -10.27
CA LEU A 78 2.50 -0.55 -9.06
C LEU A 78 1.46 -1.64 -9.29
N GLU A 79 1.58 -2.72 -8.55
CA GLU A 79 0.59 -3.81 -8.51
C GLU A 79 0.40 -4.29 -7.07
N PHE A 80 -0.86 -4.50 -6.67
CA PHE A 80 -1.16 -5.17 -5.41
C PHE A 80 -1.23 -6.68 -5.61
N ILE A 81 -0.47 -7.41 -4.79
CA ILE A 81 -0.46 -8.88 -4.75
C ILE A 81 -0.91 -9.30 -3.35
N SER A 82 -1.84 -10.27 -3.23
CA SER A 82 -2.34 -10.69 -1.92
C SER A 82 -1.19 -11.09 -0.97
N ALA A 83 -1.17 -10.51 0.23
CA ALA A 83 -0.16 -10.83 1.25
C ALA A 83 -0.58 -11.97 2.19
N GLY A 84 -1.85 -12.40 2.16
CA GLY A 84 -2.37 -13.43 3.06
C GLY A 84 -2.33 -13.06 4.56
N HIS A 85 -1.97 -11.84 4.93
CA HIS A 85 -1.83 -11.45 6.34
C HIS A 85 -3.18 -11.21 7.00
N VAL A 86 -3.92 -10.18 6.58
CA VAL A 86 -5.30 -9.90 7.01
C VAL A 86 -6.19 -9.64 5.80
N LEU A 87 -7.52 -9.54 5.99
CA LEU A 87 -8.45 -9.20 4.91
C LEU A 87 -8.01 -7.91 4.18
N GLY A 88 -7.78 -8.00 2.87
CA GLY A 88 -7.34 -6.88 2.05
C GLY A 88 -5.84 -6.58 2.09
N SER A 89 -5.03 -7.35 2.84
CA SER A 89 -3.58 -7.14 2.86
C SER A 89 -2.94 -7.39 1.50
N ALA A 90 -1.96 -6.57 1.16
CA ALA A 90 -1.26 -6.61 -0.12
C ALA A 90 0.23 -6.37 0.04
N MET A 91 1.02 -7.21 -0.62
CA MET A 91 2.36 -6.86 -1.07
C MET A 91 2.24 -5.86 -2.23
N ILE A 92 3.27 -5.04 -2.42
CA ILE A 92 3.31 -3.99 -3.43
C ILE A 92 4.52 -4.24 -4.32
N GLU A 93 4.28 -4.63 -5.57
CA GLU A 93 5.32 -4.57 -6.61
C GLU A 93 5.45 -3.14 -7.10
N CYS A 94 6.68 -2.65 -7.23
CA CYS A 94 6.97 -1.33 -7.77
C CYS A 94 8.40 -1.29 -8.31
N SER A 95 8.57 -1.11 -9.63
CA SER A 95 9.88 -0.92 -10.27
C SER A 95 10.88 -2.05 -9.97
N GLY A 96 10.41 -3.31 -10.00
CA GLY A 96 11.25 -4.48 -9.74
C GLY A 96 11.54 -4.73 -8.26
N ILE A 97 10.95 -3.95 -7.36
CA ILE A 97 10.96 -4.19 -5.91
C ILE A 97 9.63 -4.80 -5.51
N LEU A 98 9.66 -5.87 -4.71
CA LEU A 98 8.50 -6.37 -3.99
C LEU A 98 8.58 -5.96 -2.53
N TYR A 99 7.74 -5.02 -2.10
CA TYR A 99 7.56 -4.67 -0.70
C TYR A 99 6.45 -5.51 -0.09
N THR A 100 6.79 -6.40 0.83
CA THR A 100 5.85 -7.41 1.33
C THR A 100 4.80 -6.84 2.28
N GLY A 101 5.10 -5.72 2.96
CA GLY A 101 4.38 -5.34 4.18
C GLY A 101 4.43 -6.48 5.21
N ASP A 102 3.37 -6.58 6.00
CA ASP A 102 3.11 -7.75 6.83
C ASP A 102 2.53 -8.87 5.93
N TYR A 103 3.21 -10.02 5.94
CA TYR A 103 2.97 -11.10 4.98
C TYR A 103 2.88 -12.45 5.69
N ASN A 104 1.96 -13.29 5.23
CA ASN A 104 1.85 -14.68 5.65
C ASN A 104 2.36 -15.64 4.55
N PRO A 105 3.52 -16.30 4.75
CA PRO A 105 4.10 -17.20 3.76
C PRO A 105 3.37 -18.54 3.60
N TYR A 106 2.43 -18.87 4.49
CA TYR A 106 1.82 -20.20 4.55
C TYR A 106 0.55 -20.34 3.72
N GLY A 107 0.14 -19.28 2.99
CA GLY A 107 -1.03 -19.32 2.10
C GLY A 107 -2.38 -19.38 2.83
N THR A 108 -2.40 -19.05 4.12
CA THR A 108 -3.63 -18.90 4.92
C THR A 108 -3.95 -17.41 5.11
N VAL A 109 -5.12 -17.09 5.66
CA VAL A 109 -5.42 -15.74 6.20
C VAL A 109 -5.23 -15.80 7.71
N THR A 110 -4.46 -14.87 8.28
CA THR A 110 -4.23 -14.74 9.73
C THR A 110 -5.09 -13.68 10.39
#